data_AF-A0A1F1ZBV4-F1
#
_entry.id   AF-A0A1F1ZBV4-F1
#
_cell.length_a   1.000
_cell.length_b   1.000
_cell.length_c   1.000
_cell.angle_alpha   90.00
_cell.angle_beta   90.00
_cell.angle_gamma   90.00
#
_symmetry.space_group_name_H-M   'P 1'
#
loop_
_entity.id
_entity.type
_entity.pdbx_description
1 polymer ?
#
loop_
_entity_poly.entity_id
_entity_poly.type
_entity_poly.pdbx_seq_one_letter_code
_entity_poly.pdbx_strand_id
1 'polypeptide(L)' 'MLSELSLLIQDHFDITPDPAAALGDTELTSLDMIELAVRIEDRFGVRITEEAYAQCETLEDLAGYIEQHASAG' A
#
# COMPACT_ATOMS: atom_id res chain seq x y z
N MET A 1 5.36 -6.59 -7.48
CA MET A 1 5.14 -5.92 -6.17
C MET A 1 3.87 -6.32 -5.46
N LEU A 2 2.74 -6.47 -6.15
CA LEU A 2 1.43 -6.72 -5.54
C LEU A 2 1.44 -7.83 -4.47
N SER A 3 2.06 -8.98 -4.76
CA SER A 3 2.19 -10.07 -3.78
C SER A 3 2.92 -9.66 -2.50
N GLU A 4 3.97 -8.85 -2.59
CA GLU A 4 4.71 -8.40 -1.41
C GLU A 4 3.94 -7.36 -0.60
N LEU A 5 3.24 -6.46 -1.28
CA LEU A 5 2.36 -5.49 -0.64
C LEU A 5 1.21 -6.18 0.09
N SER A 6 0.57 -7.17 -0.53
CA SER A 6 -0.49 -7.97 0.12
C SER A 6 0.03 -8.72 1.35
N LEU A 7 1.25 -9.28 1.28
CA LEU A 7 1.87 -9.94 2.43
C LEU A 7 2.19 -8.94 3.56
N LEU A 8 2.66 -7.74 3.23
CA LEU A 8 2.88 -6.68 4.21
C LEU A 8 1.57 -6.31 4.93
N ILE A 9 0.47 -6.19 4.18
CA ILE A 9 -0.83 -5.85 4.75
C ILE A 9 -1.34 -6.98 5.66
N GLN A 10 -1.21 -8.23 5.21
CA GLN A 10 -1.61 -9.39 6.01
C GLN A 10 -0.80 -9.49 7.31
N ASP A 11 0.51 -9.28 7.26
CA ASP A 11 1.40 -9.39 8.43
C ASP A 11 1.10 -8.34 9.52
N HIS A 12 0.79 -7.11 9.12
CA HIS A 12 0.61 -6.00 10.05
C HIS A 12 -0.83 -5.72 10.46
N PHE A 13 -1.80 -6.04 9.62
CA PHE A 13 -3.20 -5.68 9.83
C PHE A 13 -4.14 -6.89 9.90
N ASP A 14 -3.64 -8.11 9.69
CA ASP A 14 -4.43 -9.36 9.67
C ASP A 14 -5.55 -9.36 8.60
N ILE A 15 -5.39 -8.53 7.55
CA ILE A 15 -6.34 -8.39 6.45
C ILE A 15 -5.78 -9.08 5.20
N THR A 16 -6.63 -9.79 4.47
CA THR A 16 -6.30 -10.28 3.12
C THR A 16 -6.98 -9.38 2.10
N PRO A 17 -6.29 -8.35 1.58
CA PRO A 17 -6.93 -7.38 0.70
C PRO A 17 -7.17 -7.99 -0.68
N ASP A 18 -8.30 -7.64 -1.29
CA ASP A 18 -8.55 -7.92 -2.70
C ASP A 18 -7.79 -6.90 -3.56
N PRO A 19 -7.01 -7.33 -4.56
CA PRO A 19 -6.16 -6.44 -5.35
C PRO A 19 -6.96 -5.41 -6.17
N ALA A 20 -8.18 -5.74 -6.56
CA ALA A 20 -9.07 -4.87 -7.32
C ALA A 20 -10.04 -4.08 -6.43
N ALA A 21 -10.07 -4.34 -5.12
CA ALA A 21 -10.84 -3.54 -4.20
C ALA A 21 -10.26 -2.12 -4.10
N ALA A 22 -11.16 -1.15 -4.01
CA ALA A 22 -10.78 0.22 -3.74
C ALA A 22 -10.13 0.31 -2.36
N LEU A 23 -9.07 1.11 -2.21
CA LEU A 23 -8.37 1.26 -0.94
C LEU A 23 -9.31 1.73 0.19
N GLY A 24 -10.30 2.56 -0.14
CA GLY A 24 -11.33 3.02 0.80
C GLY A 24 -12.42 1.99 1.16
N ASP A 25 -12.51 0.87 0.44
CA ASP A 25 -13.42 -0.24 0.73
C ASP A 25 -12.73 -1.35 1.55
N THR A 26 -11.42 -1.21 1.79
CA THR A 26 -10.67 -2.13 2.65
C THR A 26 -11.05 -1.95 4.12
N GLU A 27 -10.78 -2.97 4.94
CA GLU A 27 -10.97 -2.91 6.39
C GLU A 27 -9.95 -2.00 7.10
N LEU A 28 -9.09 -1.29 6.36
CA LEU A 28 -8.08 -0.38 6.89
C LEU A 28 -8.72 0.93 7.36
N THR A 29 -8.46 1.31 8.60
CA THR A 29 -8.85 2.61 9.14
C THR A 29 -7.90 3.71 8.65
N SER A 30 -8.26 4.98 8.86
CA SER A 30 -7.38 6.11 8.55
C SER A 30 -6.03 6.04 9.28
N LEU A 31 -5.98 5.42 10.47
CA LEU A 31 -4.73 5.19 11.21
C LEU A 31 -3.91 4.08 10.56
N ASP A 32 -4.57 3.01 10.11
CA ASP A 32 -3.91 1.90 9.41
C ASP A 32 -3.30 2.37 8.09
N MET A 33 -3.95 3.30 7.38
CA MET A 33 -3.39 3.91 6.17
C MET A 33 -2.10 4.69 6.45
N ILE A 34 -2.02 5.40 7.59
CA ILE A 34 -0.79 6.11 7.99
C ILE A 34 0.32 5.10 8.32
N GLU A 35 0.00 4.05 9.09
CA GLU A 35 0.94 2.98 9.41
C GLU A 35 1.41 2.26 8.14
N LEU A 36 0.50 1.94 7.21
CA LEU A 36 0.80 1.30 5.94
C LEU A 36 1.77 2.15 5.11
N ALA A 37 1.58 3.46 5.04
CA ALA A 37 2.52 4.37 4.37
C ALA A 37 3.93 4.30 4.98
N VAL A 38 4.03 4.27 6.32
CA VAL A 38 5.32 4.12 7.03
C VAL A 38 5.96 2.76 6.73
N ARG A 39 5.18 1.69 6.71
CA ARG A 39 5.67 0.34 6.40
C ARG A 39 6.13 0.19 4.95
N ILE A 40 5.45 0.85 4.02
CA ILE A 40 5.86 0.90 2.61
C ILE A 40 7.17 1.66 2.46
N GLU A 41 7.35 2.79 3.15
CA GLU A 41 8.59 3.56 3.15
C GLU A 41 9.76 2.76 3.74
N ASP A 42 9.56 2.10 4.88
CA ASP A 42 10.57 1.27 5.54
C ASP A 42 10.97 0.06 4.69
N ARG A 43 9.99 -0.64 4.09
CA ARG A 43 10.23 -1.89 3.36
C ARG A 43 10.70 -1.70 1.93
N PHE A 44 10.11 -0.74 1.21
CA PHE A 44 10.34 -0.55 -0.22
C PHE A 44 11.11 0.74 -0.54
N GLY A 45 11.37 1.60 0.45
CA GLY A 45 12.04 2.89 0.24
C GLY A 45 11.15 3.91 -0.48
N VAL A 46 9.83 3.69 -0.53
CA VAL A 46 8.87 4.56 -1.24
C VAL A 46 8.00 5.30 -0.24
N ARG A 47 8.08 6.63 -0.26
CA ARG A 47 7.21 7.46 0.58
C ARG A 47 5.83 7.59 -0.04
N ILE A 48 4.80 7.17 0.69
CA ILE A 48 3.40 7.34 0.28
C ILE A 48 2.81 8.58 0.94
N THR A 49 2.38 9.54 0.13
CA THR A 49 1.70 10.76 0.57
C THR A 49 0.18 10.64 0.37
N GLU A 50 -0.58 11.56 0.95
CA GLU A 50 -2.03 11.67 0.71
C GLU A 50 -2.34 11.83 -0.79
N GLU A 51 -1.51 12.57 -1.52
CA GLU A 51 -1.63 12.72 -2.98
C GLU A 51 -1.40 11.39 -3.70
N ALA A 52 -0.40 10.59 -3.29
CA ALA A 52 -0.16 9.27 -3.88
C ALA A 52 -1.35 8.33 -3.63
N TYR A 53 -1.94 8.33 -2.43
CA TYR A 53 -3.17 7.60 -2.15
C TYR A 53 -4.34 8.08 -3.00
N ALA A 54 -4.49 9.39 -3.19
CA ALA A 54 -5.55 9.93 -4.04
C ALA A 54 -5.37 9.59 -5.53
N GLN A 55 -4.14 9.28 -5.97
CA GLN A 55 -3.84 8.82 -7.32
C GLN A 55 -4.01 7.30 -7.51
N CYS A 56 -4.06 6.54 -6.42
CA CYS A 56 -4.22 5.08 -6.45
C CYS A 56 -5.65 4.71 -6.04
N GLU A 57 -6.45 4.17 -6.96
CA GLU A 57 -7.82 3.76 -6.63
C GLU A 57 -7.83 2.42 -5.89
N THR A 58 -7.01 1.48 -6.36
CA THR A 58 -6.96 0.10 -5.89
C THR A 58 -5.62 -0.28 -5.25
N LEU A 59 -5.58 -1.44 -4.61
CA LEU A 59 -4.32 -1.99 -4.11
C LEU A 59 -3.35 -2.33 -5.27
N GLU A 60 -3.87 -2.76 -6.41
CA GLU A 60 -3.07 -2.96 -7.62
C GLU A 60 -2.41 -1.67 -8.11
N ASP A 61 -3.14 -0.54 -8.11
CA ASP A 61 -2.57 0.77 -8.44
C ASP A 61 -1.45 1.16 -7.47
N LEU A 62 -1.68 0.96 -6.17
CA LEU A 62 -0.69 1.26 -5.15
C LEU A 62 0.58 0.40 -5.33
N ALA A 63 0.42 -0.88 -5.63
CA ALA A 63 1.56 -1.75 -5.94
C ALA A 63 2.32 -1.25 -7.18
N GLY A 64 1.60 -0.86 -8.23
CA GLY A 64 2.20 -0.27 -9.43
C GLY A 64 2.91 1.06 -9.17
N TYR A 65 2.37 1.90 -8.29
CA TYR A 65 3.02 3.12 -7.83
C TYR A 65 4.34 2.82 -7.12
N ILE A 66 4.34 1.87 -6.19
CA ILE A 66 5.54 1.45 -5.47
C ILE A 66 6.58 0.90 -6.45
N GLU A 67 6.20 0.09 -7.45
CA GLU A 67 7.17 -0.40 -8.46
C GLU A 67 7.84 0.71 -9.26
N GLN A 68 7.09 1.75 -9.61
CA GLN A 68 7.60 2.87 -10.39
C GLN A 68 8.49 3.81 -9.57
N HIS A 69 8.24 3.90 -8.26
CA HIS A 69 8.91 4.84 -7.37
C HIS A 69 9.93 4.18 -6.44
N ALA A 70 9.98 2.85 -6.37
CA ALA A 70 11.02 2.12 -5.68
C ALA A 70 12.35 2.47 -6.36
N SER A 71 13.18 3.21 -5.64
CA SER A 71 14.60 3.32 -5.96
C SER A 71 15.16 1.90 -5.99
N ALA A 72 15.67 1.49 -7.15
CA ALA A 72 16.50 0.29 -7.29
C ALA A 72 17.72 0.48 -6.38
N GLY A 73 17.59 0.05 -5.13
CA GLY A 73 18.69 0.00 -4.16
C GLY A 73 19.71 -1.04 -4.57
#